data_AF-A0A923BEN3-F1
#
_entry.id   AF-A0A923BEN3-F1
#
_cell.length_a   1.000
_cell.length_b   1.000
_cell.length_c   1.000
_cell.angle_alpha   90.00
_cell.angle_beta   90.00
_cell.angle_gamma   90.00
#
_symmetry.space_group_name_H-M   'P 1'
#
loop_
_entity.id
_entity.type
_entity.pdbx_description
1 polymer ?
#
loop_
_entity_poly.entity_id
_entity_poly.type
_entity_poly.pdbx_seq_one_letter_code
_entity_poly.pdbx_strand_id
1 'polypeptide(L)'
;FAGNDITLDTVVPPLMQTSGELKFHEKGFALNNIRTTFLGGPATVTGGGQRDTDIALRAEGTFTADGLQKSYPAPAVQPVLGRVSGGSRYTAQINVRNKRPEIVVDSTLQGLALDFPAPLKKAAGDAMPLRFELSSAPSAQAGELRDELRLALGSAIEARYSRRKPDDRHAEWQVVQGGIGVDAPAPQPGSGLMLNLAVDRLDADAWRTIAASMSDGKEAAPGPAAGEGNRSMRQYVDPDTLAVRASELVIMGKKLDNVVVGASHEGTVWQANVQSAQASGHVAWNESRSGRGLGKVTARLASLTIPESSAAGMSDLMEEKSAITQIPALDIIAEQFELSGRKLGRLELSANNVRTEVLREWRIGKLSIANPDGALQATGKWAIRDGENLSGLDYTLDIADAGRLLERFGFQNVLRGGR
;
A
#
# COMPACT_ATOMS: atom_id res chain seq x y z
N PHE A 1 22.47 -18.00 35.85
CA PHE A 1 22.99 -18.32 34.51
C PHE A 1 23.64 -17.07 33.93
N ALA A 2 24.58 -17.21 33.00
CA ALA A 2 25.34 -16.06 32.48
C ALA A 2 25.70 -16.25 31.00
N GLY A 3 25.37 -15.25 30.18
CA GLY A 3 25.80 -15.15 28.79
C GLY A 3 25.16 -16.13 27.80
N ASN A 4 23.93 -16.60 28.06
CA ASN A 4 23.25 -17.56 27.21
C ASN A 4 22.41 -16.90 26.11
N ASP A 5 22.39 -17.49 24.91
CA ASP A 5 21.44 -17.11 23.88
C ASP A 5 20.19 -18.00 23.95
N ILE A 6 19.00 -17.40 23.94
CA ILE A 6 17.72 -18.08 24.16
C ILE A 6 16.79 -17.85 22.99
N THR A 7 16.34 -18.94 22.36
CA THR A 7 15.30 -18.94 21.32
C THR A 7 14.03 -19.56 21.88
N LEU A 8 12.95 -18.77 21.96
CA LEU A 8 11.67 -19.21 22.53
C LEU A 8 10.73 -19.80 21.46
N ASP A 9 10.68 -19.15 20.31
CA ASP A 9 9.83 -19.50 19.17
C ASP A 9 10.52 -19.07 17.87
N THR A 10 10.07 -19.58 16.73
CA THR A 10 10.60 -19.20 15.40
C THR A 10 10.20 -17.79 14.99
N VAL A 11 9.11 -17.25 15.57
CA VAL A 11 8.57 -15.92 15.25
C VAL A 11 9.14 -14.82 16.16
N VAL A 12 9.67 -15.18 17.33
CA VAL A 12 10.25 -14.23 18.30
C VAL A 12 11.77 -14.19 18.11
N PRO A 13 12.38 -13.01 17.88
CA PRO A 13 13.83 -12.88 17.77
C PRO A 13 14.55 -13.43 19.01
N PRO A 14 15.75 -14.02 18.87
CA PRO A 14 16.48 -14.58 19.99
C PRO A 14 16.89 -13.52 21.01
N LEU A 15 16.87 -13.91 22.28
CA LEU A 15 17.38 -13.13 23.40
C LEU A 15 18.87 -13.43 23.58
N MET A 16 19.72 -12.44 23.31
CA MET A 16 21.18 -12.62 23.26
C MET A 16 21.84 -12.27 24.60
N GLN A 17 22.95 -12.93 24.94
CA GLN A 17 23.78 -12.62 26.12
C GLN A 17 23.00 -12.60 27.45
N THR A 18 21.99 -13.46 27.55
CA THR A 18 21.02 -13.48 28.64
C THR A 18 21.66 -13.96 29.95
N SER A 19 21.55 -13.14 30.99
CA SER A 19 22.17 -13.34 32.29
C SER A 19 21.23 -12.98 33.44
N GLY A 20 21.23 -13.77 34.51
CA GLY A 20 20.43 -13.46 35.69
C GLY A 20 20.19 -14.68 36.60
N GLU A 21 19.29 -14.48 37.56
CA GLU A 21 18.93 -15.48 38.56
C GLU A 21 17.48 -15.94 38.34
N LEU A 22 17.31 -17.27 38.27
CA LEU A 22 16.01 -17.93 38.20
C LEU A 22 15.79 -18.64 39.53
N LYS A 23 14.79 -18.20 40.29
CA LYS A 23 14.42 -18.83 41.58
C LYS A 23 13.22 -19.73 41.38
N PHE A 24 13.28 -20.94 41.91
CA PHE A 24 12.16 -21.87 41.89
C PHE A 24 11.55 -21.97 43.29
N HIS A 25 10.22 -22.06 43.34
CA HIS A 25 9.46 -22.33 44.57
C HIS A 25 8.43 -23.42 44.28
N GLU A 26 7.83 -24.00 45.32
CA GLU A 26 6.85 -25.09 45.19
C GLU A 26 5.66 -24.77 44.26
N LYS A 27 5.40 -23.48 44.03
CA LYS A 27 4.23 -22.97 43.30
C LYS A 27 4.56 -22.33 41.95
N GLY A 28 5.83 -22.29 41.55
CA GLY A 28 6.24 -21.61 40.31
C GLY A 28 7.70 -21.18 40.28
N PHE A 29 8.00 -20.17 39.46
CA PHE A 29 9.35 -19.63 39.30
C PHE A 29 9.32 -18.11 39.33
N ALA A 30 10.43 -17.48 39.73
CA ALA A 30 10.61 -16.04 39.74
C ALA A 30 11.88 -15.65 38.96
N LEU A 31 11.72 -14.64 38.11
CA LEU A 31 12.75 -14.01 37.30
C LEU A 31 13.03 -12.64 37.89
N ASN A 32 14.21 -12.48 38.48
CA ASN A 32 14.62 -11.22 39.10
C ASN A 32 15.64 -10.53 38.18
N ASN A 33 15.18 -9.49 37.48
CA ASN A 33 16.01 -8.60 36.65
C ASN A 33 16.94 -9.35 35.68
N ILE A 34 16.37 -10.27 34.88
CA ILE A 34 17.12 -10.94 33.83
C ILE A 34 17.57 -9.90 32.82
N ARG A 35 18.87 -9.79 32.57
CA ARG A 35 19.46 -8.88 31.59
C ARG A 35 19.70 -9.63 30.29
N THR A 36 19.38 -9.01 29.17
CA THR A 36 19.53 -9.59 27.83
C THR A 36 19.70 -8.47 26.79
N THR A 37 20.09 -8.85 25.58
CA THR A 37 20.09 -7.98 24.40
C THR A 37 18.99 -8.47 23.46
N PHE A 38 18.06 -7.60 23.12
CA PHE A 38 16.91 -7.89 22.25
C PHE A 38 16.73 -6.78 21.22
N LEU A 39 16.48 -7.14 19.96
CA LEU A 39 16.31 -6.18 18.85
C LEU A 39 17.41 -5.11 18.80
N GLY A 40 18.66 -5.51 19.06
CA GLY A 40 19.84 -4.65 18.98
C GLY A 40 20.05 -3.69 20.15
N GLY A 41 19.27 -3.77 21.23
CA GLY A 41 19.48 -2.97 22.44
C GLY A 41 19.34 -3.77 23.74
N PRO A 42 19.79 -3.22 24.88
CA PRO A 42 19.64 -3.85 26.18
C PRO A 42 18.16 -3.94 26.59
N ALA A 43 17.81 -5.03 27.26
CA ALA A 43 16.50 -5.26 27.85
C ALA A 43 16.63 -5.96 29.21
N THR A 44 15.67 -5.68 30.08
CA THR A 44 15.48 -6.36 31.36
C THR A 44 14.13 -7.06 31.38
N VAL A 45 14.10 -8.28 31.91
CA VAL A 45 12.87 -9.08 32.07
C VAL A 45 12.70 -9.45 33.53
N THR A 46 11.50 -9.23 34.04
CA THR A 46 11.09 -9.54 35.42
C THR A 46 9.77 -10.27 35.41
N GLY A 47 9.46 -10.99 36.48
CA GLY A 47 8.16 -11.66 36.63
C GLY A 47 8.32 -13.09 37.08
N GLY A 48 7.39 -13.95 36.67
CA GLY A 48 7.42 -15.35 37.08
C GLY A 48 6.16 -16.13 36.74
N GLY A 49 6.21 -17.42 37.06
CA GLY A 49 5.05 -18.29 37.07
C GLY A 49 4.37 -18.30 38.43
N GLN A 50 3.04 -18.23 38.44
CA GLN A 50 2.17 -18.37 39.60
C GLN A 50 1.56 -19.79 39.66
N ARG A 51 0.70 -20.04 40.66
CA ARG A 51 -0.07 -21.30 40.76
C ARG A 51 -0.91 -21.48 39.49
N ASP A 52 -1.15 -22.74 39.12
CA ASP A 52 -2.00 -23.14 37.99
C ASP A 52 -1.50 -22.77 36.58
N THR A 53 -0.18 -22.74 36.38
CA THR A 53 0.50 -22.51 35.08
C THR A 53 0.39 -21.11 34.49
N ASP A 54 -0.15 -20.17 35.26
CA ASP A 54 -0.20 -18.76 34.87
C ASP A 54 1.19 -18.14 34.91
N ILE A 55 1.52 -17.36 33.87
CA ILE A 55 2.81 -16.66 33.75
C ILE A 55 2.52 -15.16 33.60
N ALA A 56 3.21 -14.34 34.36
CA ALA A 56 3.18 -12.88 34.23
C ALA A 56 4.61 -12.35 34.13
N LEU A 57 4.97 -11.77 32.99
CA LEU A 57 6.27 -11.19 32.71
C LEU A 57 6.13 -9.71 32.34
N ARG A 58 7.11 -8.93 32.76
CA ARG A 58 7.31 -7.55 32.33
C ARG A 58 8.71 -7.42 31.76
N ALA A 59 8.80 -6.84 30.56
CA ALA A 59 10.05 -6.49 29.94
C ALA A 59 10.12 -4.98 29.69
N GLU A 60 11.32 -4.42 29.78
CA GLU A 60 11.60 -3.04 29.40
C GLU A 60 12.96 -2.99 28.72
N GLY A 61 13.12 -2.15 27.72
CA GLY A 61 14.37 -2.08 26.98
C GLY A 61 14.36 -1.05 25.89
N THR A 62 15.37 -1.14 25.02
CA THR A 62 15.48 -0.35 23.80
C THR A 62 15.62 -1.27 22.59
N PHE A 63 15.04 -0.89 21.46
CA PHE A 63 15.32 -1.51 20.17
C PHE A 63 16.00 -0.49 19.25
N THR A 64 16.75 -0.98 18.26
CA THR A 64 17.42 -0.15 17.24
C THR A 64 16.99 -0.56 15.84
N ALA A 65 17.07 0.36 14.89
CA ALA A 65 16.80 0.08 13.48
C ALA A 65 17.70 -1.04 12.93
N ASP A 66 19.00 -0.99 13.24
CA ASP A 66 19.95 -2.06 12.90
C ASP A 66 19.56 -3.41 13.50
N GLY A 67 19.06 -3.40 14.75
CA GLY A 67 18.57 -4.59 15.43
C GLY A 67 17.34 -5.18 14.77
N LEU A 68 16.39 -4.34 14.33
CA LEU A 68 15.22 -4.77 13.56
C LEU A 68 15.62 -5.35 12.20
N GLN A 69 16.50 -4.68 11.45
CA GLN A 69 16.98 -5.16 10.15
C GLN A 69 17.66 -6.52 10.25
N LYS A 70 18.49 -6.74 11.28
CA LYS A 70 19.16 -8.03 11.51
C LYS A 70 18.19 -9.13 11.96
N SER A 71 17.16 -8.77 12.73
CA SER A 71 16.18 -9.72 13.27
C SER A 71 15.15 -10.15 12.23
N TYR A 72 14.89 -9.33 11.21
CA TYR A 72 13.92 -9.58 10.15
C TYR A 72 14.58 -9.57 8.76
N PRO A 73 15.41 -10.58 8.41
CA PRO A 73 16.18 -10.62 7.17
C PRO A 73 15.34 -10.85 5.90
N ALA A 74 14.02 -10.96 6.01
CA ALA A 74 13.13 -11.26 4.88
C ALA A 74 13.26 -10.18 3.77
N PRO A 75 13.58 -10.55 2.52
CA PRO A 75 13.82 -9.59 1.44
C PRO A 75 12.69 -8.59 1.20
N ALA A 76 11.43 -9.01 1.39
CA ALA A 76 10.26 -8.14 1.24
C ALA A 76 10.15 -7.05 2.32
N VAL A 77 10.75 -7.28 3.50
CA VAL A 77 10.65 -6.37 4.66
C VAL A 77 11.87 -5.44 4.74
N GLN A 78 13.02 -5.85 4.19
CA GLN A 78 14.26 -5.06 4.21
C GLN A 78 14.13 -3.64 3.62
N PRO A 79 13.46 -3.42 2.46
CA PRO A 79 13.26 -2.07 1.93
C PRO A 79 12.46 -1.15 2.86
N VAL A 80 11.52 -1.73 3.62
CA VAL A 80 10.73 -0.99 4.62
C VAL A 80 11.58 -0.67 5.84
N LEU A 81 12.33 -1.63 6.36
CA LEU A 81 13.21 -1.42 7.51
C LEU A 81 14.41 -0.51 7.20
N GLY A 82 14.83 -0.43 5.94
CA GLY A 82 15.84 0.51 5.46
C GLY A 82 15.44 1.98 5.59
N ARG A 83 14.14 2.27 5.72
CA ARG A 83 13.58 3.62 5.97
C ARG A 83 13.40 3.95 7.45
N VAL A 84 13.83 3.06 8.33
CA VAL A 84 13.81 3.26 9.78
C VAL A 84 15.23 3.51 10.25
N SER A 85 15.44 4.51 11.11
CA SER A 85 16.75 4.80 11.69
C SER A 85 16.66 5.23 13.15
N GLY A 86 17.75 5.08 13.90
CA GLY A 86 17.81 5.38 15.33
C GLY A 86 17.29 4.23 16.19
N GLY A 87 16.63 4.55 17.30
CA GLY A 87 16.12 3.55 18.24
C GLY A 87 15.16 4.16 19.25
N SER A 88 14.35 3.32 19.91
CA SER A 88 13.40 3.78 20.91
C SER A 88 13.26 2.81 22.08
N ARG A 89 12.75 3.33 23.19
CA ARG A 89 12.42 2.55 24.38
C ARG A 89 11.08 1.87 24.19
N TYR A 90 10.94 0.68 24.76
CA TYR A 90 9.67 -0.04 24.82
C TYR A 90 9.47 -0.66 26.20
N THR A 91 8.20 -0.90 26.53
CA THR A 91 7.79 -1.76 27.64
C THR A 91 6.86 -2.84 27.10
N ALA A 92 7.00 -4.07 27.58
CA ALA A 92 6.15 -5.18 27.22
C ALA A 92 5.58 -5.85 28.48
N GLN A 93 4.32 -6.24 28.43
CA GLN A 93 3.63 -7.06 29.42
C GLN A 93 3.19 -8.34 28.73
N ILE A 94 3.56 -9.49 29.29
CA ILE A 94 3.23 -10.80 28.75
C ILE A 94 2.55 -11.58 29.85
N ASN A 95 1.27 -11.84 29.67
CA ASN A 95 0.49 -12.70 30.55
C ASN A 95 0.11 -13.96 29.77
N VAL A 96 0.27 -15.13 30.38
CA VAL A 96 -0.17 -16.40 29.80
C VAL A 96 -1.10 -17.04 30.81
N ARG A 97 -2.36 -17.23 30.42
CA ARG A 97 -3.36 -17.91 31.24
C ARG A 97 -3.92 -19.09 30.48
N ASN A 98 -3.93 -20.29 31.05
CA ASN A 98 -4.40 -21.50 30.36
C ASN A 98 -3.79 -21.70 28.95
N LYS A 99 -2.48 -21.49 28.81
CA LYS A 99 -1.73 -21.53 27.52
C LYS A 99 -2.16 -20.48 26.48
N ARG A 100 -2.94 -19.47 26.87
CA ARG A 100 -3.36 -18.36 26.02
C ARG A 100 -2.53 -17.12 26.32
N PRO A 101 -1.62 -16.70 25.42
CA PRO A 101 -0.87 -15.47 25.61
C PRO A 101 -1.74 -14.23 25.38
N GLU A 102 -1.49 -13.24 26.22
CA GLU A 102 -1.88 -11.84 26.13
C GLU A 102 -0.59 -11.01 26.19
N ILE A 103 -0.28 -10.27 25.12
CA ILE A 103 0.92 -9.45 25.02
C ILE A 103 0.50 -8.01 24.77
N VAL A 104 1.04 -7.08 25.53
CA VAL A 104 0.90 -5.64 25.30
C VAL A 104 2.29 -5.04 25.21
N VAL A 105 2.58 -4.30 24.15
CA VAL A 105 3.84 -3.57 23.97
C VAL A 105 3.53 -2.10 23.73
N ASP A 106 4.16 -1.23 24.50
CA ASP A 106 4.06 0.23 24.36
C ASP A 106 5.45 0.82 24.07
N SER A 107 5.51 1.82 23.18
CA SER A 107 6.70 2.62 22.90
C SER A 107 6.28 4.03 22.51
N THR A 108 7.04 5.07 22.89
CA THR A 108 6.77 6.44 22.42
C THR A 108 7.30 6.68 21.00
N LEU A 109 8.10 5.75 20.47
CA LEU A 109 8.91 5.88 19.25
C LEU A 109 9.81 7.13 19.21
N GLN A 110 9.98 7.83 20.33
CA GLN A 110 10.91 8.94 20.43
C GLN A 110 12.35 8.40 20.30
N GLY A 111 13.16 9.06 19.49
CA GLY A 111 14.50 8.59 19.08
C GLY A 111 14.53 7.78 17.78
N LEU A 112 13.38 7.32 17.28
CA LEU A 112 13.25 6.60 16.01
C LEU A 112 12.79 7.53 14.90
N ALA A 113 13.47 7.58 13.76
CA ALA A 113 13.01 8.29 12.57
C ALA A 113 12.40 7.33 11.55
N LEU A 114 11.33 7.79 10.88
CA LEU A 114 10.58 7.07 9.87
C LEU A 114 10.58 7.90 8.57
N ASP A 115 11.28 7.44 7.54
CA ASP A 115 11.38 8.11 6.25
C ASP A 115 10.37 7.53 5.23
N PHE A 116 9.09 7.64 5.56
CA PHE A 116 7.98 7.27 4.68
C PHE A 116 7.26 8.52 4.16
N PRO A 117 6.47 8.39 3.07
CA PRO A 117 5.53 9.42 2.67
C PRO A 117 4.53 9.72 3.78
N ALA A 118 3.89 10.89 3.71
CA ALA A 118 2.79 11.20 4.60
C ALA A 118 1.69 10.11 4.50
N PRO A 119 1.05 9.71 5.62
CA PRO A 119 1.15 10.31 6.96
C PRO A 119 2.21 9.66 7.89
N LEU A 120 3.05 8.75 7.39
CA LEU A 120 3.98 7.97 8.22
C LEU A 120 5.37 8.61 8.42
N LYS A 121 5.58 9.79 7.84
CA LYS A 121 6.83 10.54 8.02
C LYS A 121 6.97 10.99 9.47
N LYS A 122 8.12 10.72 10.08
CA LYS A 122 8.40 11.08 11.48
C LYS A 122 9.87 11.40 11.69
N ALA A 123 10.19 12.56 12.29
CA ALA A 123 11.57 12.85 12.69
C ALA A 123 11.93 12.13 14.00
N ALA A 124 13.23 11.94 14.26
CA ALA A 124 13.69 11.23 15.47
C ALA A 124 13.25 11.91 16.77
N GLY A 125 13.19 13.24 16.80
CA GLY A 125 12.82 14.02 18.00
C GLY A 125 11.34 13.92 18.39
N ASP A 126 10.47 13.64 17.41
CA ASP A 126 9.02 13.62 17.61
C ASP A 126 8.59 12.35 18.35
N ALA A 127 7.46 12.40 19.06
CA ALA A 127 6.82 11.22 19.62
C ALA A 127 5.71 10.74 18.69
N MET A 128 5.63 9.44 18.46
CA MET A 128 4.54 8.78 17.74
C MET A 128 4.22 7.50 18.51
N PRO A 129 3.35 7.56 19.53
CA PRO A 129 3.11 6.43 20.41
C PRO A 129 2.68 5.19 19.63
N LEU A 130 3.39 4.09 19.84
CA LEU A 130 3.10 2.77 19.32
C LEU A 130 2.54 1.92 20.45
N ARG A 131 1.41 1.28 20.19
CA ARG A 131 0.83 0.24 21.04
C ARG A 131 0.50 -0.98 20.21
N PHE A 132 1.00 -2.13 20.65
CA PHE A 132 0.71 -3.42 20.06
C PHE A 132 0.04 -4.31 21.11
N GLU A 133 -1.05 -4.96 20.73
CA GLU A 133 -1.75 -5.92 21.58
C GLU A 133 -1.94 -7.23 20.81
N LEU A 134 -1.63 -8.35 21.46
CA LEU A 134 -1.95 -9.69 21.00
C LEU A 134 -2.79 -10.36 22.07
N SER A 135 -3.93 -10.95 21.69
CA SER A 135 -4.79 -11.68 22.63
C SER A 135 -5.31 -12.94 21.98
N SER A 136 -5.35 -14.04 22.73
CA SER A 136 -5.92 -15.28 22.24
C SER A 136 -7.45 -15.20 22.16
N ALA A 137 -8.04 -15.70 21.08
CA ALA A 137 -9.48 -15.77 20.89
C ALA A 137 -10.00 -17.21 21.09
N PRO A 138 -11.26 -17.37 21.54
CA PRO A 138 -11.89 -18.69 21.56
C PRO A 138 -12.06 -19.24 20.14
N SER A 139 -11.91 -20.56 20.00
CA SER A 139 -12.15 -21.29 18.75
C SER A 139 -13.28 -22.30 18.97
N ALA A 140 -14.22 -22.36 18.02
CA ALA A 140 -15.30 -23.35 18.02
C ALA A 140 -14.86 -24.70 17.42
N GLN A 141 -13.74 -24.71 16.68
CA GLN A 141 -13.21 -25.89 16.01
C GLN A 141 -12.10 -26.53 16.85
N ALA A 142 -12.25 -27.82 17.16
CA ALA A 142 -11.22 -28.57 17.87
C ALA A 142 -9.93 -28.61 17.05
N GLY A 143 -8.79 -28.35 17.69
CA GLY A 143 -7.48 -28.31 17.03
C GLY A 143 -7.24 -27.04 16.19
N GLU A 144 -8.00 -25.96 16.39
CA GLU A 144 -7.75 -24.63 15.79
C GLU A 144 -7.45 -23.61 16.90
N LEU A 145 -6.37 -22.85 16.73
CA LEU A 145 -6.03 -21.69 17.53
C LEU A 145 -6.46 -20.41 16.81
N ARG A 146 -6.96 -19.44 17.58
CA ARG A 146 -7.33 -18.11 17.09
C ARG A 146 -6.71 -17.03 17.97
N ASP A 147 -6.36 -15.91 17.36
CA ASP A 147 -5.94 -14.72 18.07
C ASP A 147 -6.42 -13.43 17.39
N GLU A 148 -6.32 -12.35 18.15
CA GLU A 148 -6.49 -10.99 17.67
C GLU A 148 -5.20 -10.20 17.89
N LEU A 149 -4.77 -9.51 16.84
CA LEU A 149 -3.70 -8.53 16.84
C LEU A 149 -4.31 -7.14 16.71
N ARG A 150 -3.90 -6.20 17.56
CA ARG A 150 -4.23 -4.78 17.44
C ARG A 150 -2.95 -3.96 17.43
N LEU A 151 -2.91 -2.95 16.58
CA LEU A 151 -1.80 -2.02 16.44
C LEU A 151 -2.39 -0.61 16.45
N ALA A 152 -1.84 0.28 17.26
CA ALA A 152 -2.11 1.71 17.21
C ALA A 152 -0.79 2.44 17.07
N LEU A 153 -0.70 3.38 16.13
CA LEU A 153 0.48 4.16 15.84
C LEU A 153 0.11 5.64 15.70
N GLY A 154 0.60 6.45 16.64
CA GLY A 154 0.16 7.84 16.79
C GLY A 154 -1.33 7.92 17.11
N SER A 155 -1.95 9.03 16.70
CA SER A 155 -3.41 9.22 16.74
C SER A 155 -4.10 8.83 15.42
N ALA A 156 -3.32 8.54 14.39
CA ALA A 156 -3.81 8.43 13.01
C ALA A 156 -4.03 6.99 12.57
N ILE A 157 -3.19 6.04 13.02
CA ILE A 157 -3.15 4.71 12.40
C ILE A 157 -3.57 3.65 13.40
N GLU A 158 -4.56 2.87 13.00
CA GLU A 158 -5.04 1.71 13.73
C GLU A 158 -5.07 0.50 12.80
N ALA A 159 -4.66 -0.67 13.28
CA ALA A 159 -4.84 -1.92 12.55
C ALA A 159 -5.32 -3.02 13.47
N ARG A 160 -6.16 -3.91 12.95
CA ARG A 160 -6.69 -5.06 13.67
C ARG A 160 -6.73 -6.27 12.77
N TYR A 161 -6.29 -7.42 13.26
CA TYR A 161 -6.30 -8.67 12.53
C TYR A 161 -6.85 -9.78 13.42
N SER A 162 -7.78 -10.57 12.91
CA SER A 162 -8.11 -11.88 13.46
C SER A 162 -7.41 -12.94 12.63
N ARG A 163 -6.67 -13.81 13.33
CA ARG A 163 -5.92 -14.88 12.69
C ARG A 163 -6.34 -16.23 13.22
N ARG A 164 -6.10 -17.26 12.42
CA ARG A 164 -6.26 -18.66 12.80
C ARG A 164 -5.03 -19.46 12.41
N LYS A 165 -4.82 -20.56 13.11
CA LYS A 165 -3.94 -21.64 12.64
C LYS A 165 -4.38 -22.97 13.24
N PRO A 166 -4.06 -24.11 12.60
CA PRO A 166 -4.08 -25.40 13.27
C PRO A 166 -3.31 -25.36 14.60
N ASP A 167 -3.74 -26.15 15.59
CA ASP A 167 -3.01 -26.42 16.83
C ASP A 167 -1.80 -27.32 16.57
N ASP A 168 -0.91 -26.80 15.74
CA ASP A 168 0.39 -27.33 15.38
C ASP A 168 1.41 -26.22 15.61
N ARG A 169 2.53 -26.58 16.22
CA ARG A 169 3.63 -25.67 16.51
C ARG A 169 4.26 -25.10 15.25
N HIS A 170 4.24 -25.86 14.15
CA HIS A 170 4.84 -25.47 12.88
C HIS A 170 3.85 -24.80 11.91
N ALA A 171 2.56 -24.77 12.25
CA ALA A 171 1.58 -24.09 11.43
C ALA A 171 1.73 -22.57 11.51
N GLU A 172 1.63 -21.93 10.35
CA GLU A 172 1.62 -20.47 10.22
C GLU A 172 0.25 -19.87 10.51
N TRP A 173 0.24 -18.66 11.04
CA TRP A 173 -0.96 -17.86 11.21
C TRP A 173 -1.49 -17.38 9.86
N GLN A 174 -2.78 -17.60 9.64
CA GLN A 174 -3.54 -17.08 8.51
C GLN A 174 -4.48 -15.98 8.98
N VAL A 175 -4.38 -14.79 8.39
CA VAL A 175 -5.32 -13.69 8.58
C VAL A 175 -6.67 -14.09 7.97
N VAL A 176 -7.71 -14.09 8.79
CA VAL A 176 -9.09 -14.34 8.38
C VAL A 176 -9.79 -13.02 8.05
N GLN A 177 -9.54 -12.02 8.90
CA GLN A 177 -10.11 -10.69 8.81
C GLN A 177 -9.03 -9.69 9.23
N GLY A 178 -8.87 -8.63 8.46
CA GLY A 178 -7.95 -7.54 8.74
C GLY A 178 -8.57 -6.19 8.42
N GLY A 179 -8.28 -5.18 9.22
CA GLY A 179 -8.69 -3.81 9.00
C GLY A 179 -7.58 -2.85 9.34
N ILE A 180 -7.29 -1.91 8.44
CA ILE A 180 -6.34 -0.82 8.66
C ILE A 180 -7.09 0.50 8.48
N GLY A 181 -7.00 1.38 9.47
CA GLY A 181 -7.54 2.74 9.47
C GLY A 181 -6.40 3.75 9.48
N VAL A 182 -6.52 4.80 8.68
CA VAL A 182 -5.58 5.94 8.62
C VAL A 182 -6.39 7.23 8.67
N ASP A 183 -6.25 7.98 9.77
CA ASP A 183 -7.11 9.11 10.15
C ASP A 183 -8.61 8.74 10.12
N ALA A 184 -8.89 7.45 10.29
CA ALA A 184 -10.21 6.85 10.33
C ALA A 184 -10.15 5.57 11.18
N PRO A 185 -11.28 5.12 11.78
CA PRO A 185 -11.32 3.87 12.52
C PRO A 185 -10.93 2.67 11.64
N ALA A 186 -10.20 1.71 12.24
CA ALA A 186 -9.90 0.45 11.57
C ALA A 186 -11.19 -0.32 11.23
N PRO A 187 -11.45 -0.65 9.95
CA PRO A 187 -12.66 -1.35 9.54
C PRO A 187 -12.68 -2.79 10.07
N GLN A 188 -13.87 -3.41 10.07
CA GLN A 188 -14.04 -4.81 10.47
C GLN A 188 -14.80 -5.56 9.36
N PRO A 189 -14.11 -5.95 8.26
CA PRO A 189 -14.73 -6.67 7.16
C PRO A 189 -15.12 -8.10 7.59
N GLY A 190 -16.07 -8.74 6.91
CA GLY A 190 -16.43 -10.13 7.23
C GLY A 190 -15.33 -11.15 6.93
N SER A 191 -14.41 -10.81 6.04
CA SER A 191 -13.23 -11.60 5.67
C SER A 191 -12.25 -10.71 4.88
N GLY A 192 -11.00 -11.15 4.77
CA GLY A 192 -9.98 -10.45 4.00
C GLY A 192 -9.49 -9.18 4.69
N LEU A 193 -8.71 -8.37 3.97
CA LEU A 193 -8.10 -7.14 4.48
C LEU A 193 -8.77 -5.92 3.86
N MET A 194 -9.26 -5.01 4.71
CA MET A 194 -9.81 -3.71 4.29
C MET A 194 -8.94 -2.56 4.79
N LEU A 195 -8.65 -1.61 3.91
CA LEU A 195 -7.95 -0.37 4.23
C LEU A 195 -8.92 0.82 4.11
N ASN A 196 -8.98 1.67 5.13
CA ASN A 196 -9.82 2.86 5.20
C ASN A 196 -8.96 4.08 5.51
N LEU A 197 -8.81 4.99 4.53
CA LEU A 197 -8.03 6.23 4.70
C LEU A 197 -8.93 7.46 4.64
N ALA A 198 -8.72 8.41 5.54
CA ALA A 198 -9.37 9.72 5.55
C ALA A 198 -8.35 10.83 5.82
N VAL A 199 -7.53 11.15 4.82
CA VAL A 199 -6.35 12.02 4.96
C VAL A 199 -6.53 13.34 4.21
N ASP A 200 -5.78 14.38 4.58
CA ASP A 200 -5.81 15.64 3.83
C ASP A 200 -5.14 15.51 2.46
N ARG A 201 -3.98 14.84 2.43
CA ARG A 201 -3.21 14.62 1.20
C ARG A 201 -2.66 13.21 1.16
N LEU A 202 -2.87 12.53 0.02
CA LEU A 202 -2.29 11.24 -0.27
C LEU A 202 -1.44 11.30 -1.53
N ASP A 203 -0.16 10.93 -1.43
CA ASP A 203 0.72 10.72 -2.58
C ASP A 203 0.81 9.21 -2.88
N ALA A 204 -0.07 8.72 -3.75
CA ALA A 204 -0.14 7.31 -4.10
C ALA A 204 1.08 6.85 -4.92
N ASP A 205 1.74 7.75 -5.65
CA ASP A 205 2.95 7.42 -6.42
C ASP A 205 4.14 7.16 -5.51
N ALA A 206 4.29 7.97 -4.46
CA ALA A 206 5.30 7.77 -3.44
C ALA A 206 5.11 6.42 -2.72
N TRP A 207 3.87 6.10 -2.31
CA TRP A 207 3.53 4.82 -1.69
C TRP A 207 3.71 3.62 -2.63
N ARG A 208 3.34 3.75 -3.91
CA ARG A 208 3.54 2.71 -4.92
C ARG A 208 5.02 2.37 -5.11
N THR A 209 5.90 3.36 -5.03
CA THR A 209 7.36 3.15 -5.11
C THR A 209 7.85 2.29 -3.93
N ILE A 210 7.26 2.45 -2.74
CA ILE A 210 7.55 1.60 -1.58
C ILE A 210 7.04 0.18 -1.82
N ALA A 211 5.79 0.04 -2.27
CA ALA A 211 5.19 -1.26 -2.56
C ALA A 211 6.00 -2.04 -3.61
N ALA A 212 6.41 -1.38 -4.69
CA ALA A 212 7.24 -1.97 -5.73
C ALA A 212 8.58 -2.49 -5.19
N SER A 213 9.22 -1.75 -4.27
CA SER A 213 10.48 -2.19 -3.67
C SER A 213 10.34 -3.46 -2.82
N MET A 214 9.15 -3.71 -2.24
CA MET A 214 8.86 -4.94 -1.49
C MET A 214 8.66 -6.15 -2.42
N SER A 215 8.18 -5.94 -3.65
CA SER A 215 7.98 -6.98 -4.66
C SER A 215 9.22 -7.28 -5.51
N ASP A 216 10.12 -6.31 -5.68
CA ASP A 216 11.35 -6.41 -6.49
C ASP A 216 12.52 -7.11 -5.78
N GLY A 217 12.28 -7.68 -4.59
CA GLY A 217 13.22 -8.62 -3.99
C GLY A 217 13.45 -9.75 -4.98
N LYS A 218 14.57 -9.67 -5.73
CA LYS A 218 15.03 -10.61 -6.77
C LYS A 218 14.42 -11.98 -6.54
N GLU A 219 13.81 -12.55 -7.59
CA GLU A 219 13.58 -13.99 -7.69
C GLU A 219 14.84 -14.70 -7.17
N ALA A 220 14.80 -15.08 -5.90
CA ALA A 220 15.73 -16.05 -5.37
C ALA A 220 15.43 -17.29 -6.20
N ALA A 221 16.47 -17.86 -6.80
CA ALA A 221 16.39 -19.12 -7.53
C ALA A 221 15.46 -20.09 -6.78
N PRO A 222 14.66 -20.92 -7.48
CA PRO A 222 13.70 -21.82 -6.85
C PRO A 222 14.45 -22.83 -5.97
N GLY A 223 14.65 -22.44 -4.71
CA GLY A 223 15.10 -23.25 -3.61
C GLY A 223 13.92 -23.43 -2.66
N PRO A 224 13.76 -24.62 -2.05
CA PRO A 224 12.53 -25.02 -1.36
C PRO A 224 12.19 -24.23 -0.08
N ALA A 225 12.92 -23.16 0.27
CA ALA A 225 12.74 -22.39 1.51
C ALA A 225 12.49 -20.88 1.31
N ALA A 226 12.50 -20.35 0.07
CA ALA A 226 12.31 -18.91 -0.18
C ALA A 226 10.82 -18.48 -0.32
N GLY A 227 9.88 -19.43 -0.21
CA GLY A 227 8.48 -19.23 -0.59
C GLY A 227 7.46 -19.07 0.55
N GLU A 228 7.83 -19.31 1.82
CA GLU A 228 6.86 -19.34 2.94
C GLU A 228 6.81 -18.00 3.69
N GLY A 229 7.96 -17.47 4.14
CA GLY A 229 8.02 -16.18 4.85
C GLY A 229 7.52 -14.96 4.06
N ASN A 230 7.64 -14.97 2.73
CA ASN A 230 7.17 -13.88 1.86
C ASN A 230 5.64 -13.89 1.66
N ARG A 231 5.00 -15.07 1.66
CA ARG A 231 3.53 -15.18 1.64
C ARG A 231 2.92 -14.78 2.97
N SER A 232 3.63 -15.07 4.07
CA SER A 232 3.16 -14.80 5.43
C SER A 232 3.06 -13.31 5.79
N MET A 233 3.85 -12.41 5.16
CA MET A 233 3.79 -10.97 5.48
C MET A 233 2.79 -10.19 4.61
N ARG A 234 2.54 -10.63 3.37
CA ARG A 234 1.66 -9.91 2.42
C ARG A 234 0.21 -9.84 2.90
N GLN A 235 -0.28 -10.89 3.58
CA GLN A 235 -1.61 -10.93 4.20
C GLN A 235 -1.88 -9.80 5.21
N TYR A 236 -0.86 -9.07 5.67
CA TYR A 236 -1.00 -7.95 6.60
C TYR A 236 -0.98 -6.58 5.91
N VAL A 237 -0.61 -6.49 4.63
CA VAL A 237 -0.36 -5.20 3.95
C VAL A 237 -0.95 -5.09 2.55
N ASP A 238 -1.52 -6.16 2.01
CA ASP A 238 -2.11 -6.22 0.66
C ASP A 238 -3.65 -6.30 0.77
N PRO A 239 -4.36 -5.16 0.76
CA PRO A 239 -5.80 -5.13 1.01
C PRO A 239 -6.61 -5.70 -0.15
N ASP A 240 -7.69 -6.42 0.17
CA ASP A 240 -8.71 -6.85 -0.79
C ASP A 240 -9.70 -5.72 -1.11
N THR A 241 -9.88 -4.78 -0.18
CA THR A 241 -10.80 -3.65 -0.33
C THR A 241 -10.20 -2.36 0.22
N LEU A 242 -10.45 -1.25 -0.47
CA LEU A 242 -10.01 0.08 -0.05
C LEU A 242 -11.17 1.08 -0.06
N ALA A 243 -11.21 1.90 0.98
CA ALA A 243 -11.96 3.14 1.01
C ALA A 243 -10.97 4.29 1.21
N VAL A 244 -10.96 5.26 0.29
CA VAL A 244 -10.08 6.42 0.34
C VAL A 244 -10.92 7.67 0.31
N ARG A 245 -10.75 8.53 1.31
CA ARG A 245 -11.19 9.92 1.31
C ARG A 245 -9.96 10.80 1.42
N ALA A 246 -9.73 11.64 0.42
CA ALA A 246 -8.62 12.57 0.43
C ALA A 246 -9.03 13.94 -0.09
N SER A 247 -8.65 15.01 0.60
CA SER A 247 -8.84 16.37 0.06
C SER A 247 -8.00 16.57 -1.20
N GLU A 248 -6.80 15.98 -1.22
CA GLU A 248 -5.89 15.94 -2.38
C GLU A 248 -5.29 14.53 -2.56
N LEU A 249 -5.41 13.96 -3.77
CA LEU A 249 -4.73 12.73 -4.18
C LEU A 249 -3.77 13.03 -5.32
N VAL A 250 -2.53 12.58 -5.19
CA VAL A 250 -1.56 12.54 -6.31
C VAL A 250 -1.41 11.09 -6.75
N ILE A 251 -1.69 10.82 -8.04
CA ILE A 251 -1.57 9.49 -8.65
C ILE A 251 -1.18 9.62 -10.13
N MET A 252 -0.21 8.84 -10.59
CA MET A 252 0.38 8.93 -11.94
C MET A 252 0.81 10.37 -12.31
N GLY A 253 1.34 11.12 -11.34
CA GLY A 253 1.71 12.52 -11.48
C GLY A 253 0.53 13.46 -11.73
N LYS A 254 -0.71 13.03 -11.48
CA LYS A 254 -1.92 13.85 -11.61
C LYS A 254 -2.50 14.11 -10.23
N LYS A 255 -2.91 15.36 -10.02
CA LYS A 255 -3.61 15.79 -8.83
C LYS A 255 -5.12 15.66 -9.04
N LEU A 256 -5.79 15.03 -8.08
CA LEU A 256 -7.24 15.01 -7.96
C LEU A 256 -7.64 15.67 -6.63
N ASP A 257 -8.71 16.46 -6.66
CA ASP A 257 -9.25 17.18 -5.51
C ASP A 257 -10.57 16.55 -5.04
N ASN A 258 -10.79 16.56 -3.73
CA ASN A 258 -12.01 16.07 -3.07
C ASN A 258 -12.37 14.64 -3.48
N VAL A 259 -11.40 13.74 -3.28
CA VAL A 259 -11.44 12.37 -3.75
C VAL A 259 -12.17 11.47 -2.77
N VAL A 260 -13.11 10.69 -3.31
CA VAL A 260 -13.70 9.51 -2.67
C VAL A 260 -13.52 8.33 -3.62
N VAL A 261 -12.84 7.29 -3.16
CA VAL A 261 -12.64 6.04 -3.90
C VAL A 261 -13.10 4.88 -3.04
N GLY A 262 -13.91 3.99 -3.62
CA GLY A 262 -14.16 2.66 -3.11
C GLY A 262 -13.64 1.65 -4.12
N ALA A 263 -12.73 0.76 -3.71
CA ALA A 263 -12.12 -0.22 -4.59
C ALA A 263 -12.12 -1.63 -3.98
N SER A 264 -12.21 -2.65 -4.83
CA SER A 264 -12.09 -4.06 -4.47
C SER A 264 -11.18 -4.80 -5.44
N HIS A 265 -10.45 -5.78 -4.94
CA HIS A 265 -9.54 -6.63 -5.70
C HIS A 265 -10.07 -8.05 -5.75
N GLU A 266 -10.35 -8.52 -6.96
CA GLU A 266 -10.76 -9.90 -7.20
C GLU A 266 -9.77 -10.56 -8.16
N GLY A 267 -8.91 -11.42 -7.61
CA GLY A 267 -7.89 -12.13 -8.37
C GLY A 267 -6.79 -11.21 -8.90
N THR A 268 -6.95 -10.72 -10.13
CA THR A 268 -6.01 -9.79 -10.81
C THR A 268 -6.71 -8.55 -11.32
N VAL A 269 -7.92 -8.27 -10.83
CA VAL A 269 -8.77 -7.19 -11.30
C VAL A 269 -9.15 -6.31 -10.13
N TRP A 270 -8.71 -5.06 -10.20
CA TRP A 270 -9.21 -3.99 -9.37
C TRP A 270 -10.45 -3.39 -10.00
N GLN A 271 -11.51 -3.25 -9.22
CA GLN A 271 -12.70 -2.49 -9.58
C GLN A 271 -12.83 -1.31 -8.62
N ALA A 272 -13.06 -0.12 -9.13
CA ALA A 272 -13.12 1.09 -8.34
C ALA A 272 -14.25 2.02 -8.81
N ASN A 273 -14.96 2.60 -7.84
CA ASN A 273 -15.81 3.76 -8.07
C ASN A 273 -15.05 4.98 -7.57
N VAL A 274 -14.93 6.00 -8.43
CA VAL A 274 -14.18 7.23 -8.17
C VAL A 274 -15.11 8.42 -8.26
N GLN A 275 -15.03 9.31 -7.28
CA GLN A 275 -15.62 10.63 -7.31
C GLN A 275 -14.55 11.64 -6.92
N SER A 276 -14.31 12.64 -7.77
CA SER A 276 -13.45 13.79 -7.50
C SER A 276 -13.92 15.01 -8.29
N ALA A 277 -13.23 16.13 -8.16
CA ALA A 277 -13.45 17.28 -9.05
C ALA A 277 -13.05 16.99 -10.51
N GLN A 278 -12.10 16.08 -10.73
CA GLN A 278 -11.53 15.78 -12.05
C GLN A 278 -12.16 14.56 -12.71
N ALA A 279 -12.73 13.61 -11.97
CA ALA A 279 -13.31 12.41 -12.56
C ALA A 279 -14.44 11.84 -11.70
N SER A 280 -15.49 11.35 -12.34
CA SER A 280 -16.58 10.63 -11.70
C SER A 280 -16.99 9.41 -12.51
N GLY A 281 -16.99 8.23 -11.91
CA GLY A 281 -17.48 7.00 -12.55
C GLY A 281 -16.78 5.73 -12.09
N HIS A 282 -16.81 4.72 -12.96
CA HIS A 282 -16.26 3.39 -12.68
C HIS A 282 -14.96 3.16 -13.44
N VAL A 283 -13.98 2.57 -12.76
CA VAL A 283 -12.66 2.21 -13.30
C VAL A 283 -12.38 0.76 -12.96
N ALA A 284 -11.95 -0.02 -13.95
CA ALA A 284 -11.45 -1.37 -13.75
C ALA A 284 -10.01 -1.45 -14.25
N TRP A 285 -9.11 -1.96 -13.42
CA TRP A 285 -7.72 -2.20 -13.77
C TRP A 285 -7.45 -3.70 -13.74
N ASN A 286 -7.15 -4.26 -14.91
CA ASN A 286 -6.74 -5.65 -15.05
C ASN A 286 -5.22 -5.72 -15.11
N GLU A 287 -4.62 -6.30 -14.09
CA GLU A 287 -3.18 -6.40 -13.92
C GLU A 287 -2.53 -7.26 -15.02
N SER A 288 -1.23 -7.05 -15.25
CA SER A 288 -0.51 -7.90 -16.22
C SER A 288 -0.30 -9.29 -15.65
N ARG A 289 -0.89 -10.31 -16.30
CA ARG A 289 -0.73 -11.73 -15.93
C ARG A 289 0.72 -12.22 -15.91
N SER A 290 1.62 -11.56 -16.63
CA SER A 290 3.05 -11.91 -16.68
C SER A 290 3.90 -11.18 -15.65
N GLY A 291 3.30 -10.30 -14.83
CA GLY A 291 4.01 -9.35 -13.97
C GLY A 291 4.82 -8.29 -14.72
N ARG A 292 4.84 -8.34 -16.07
CA ARG A 292 5.58 -7.42 -16.94
C ARG A 292 4.60 -6.49 -17.65
N GLY A 293 4.64 -5.20 -17.34
CA GLY A 293 3.77 -4.16 -17.90
C GLY A 293 2.58 -3.80 -17.02
N LEU A 294 1.89 -2.70 -17.35
CA LEU A 294 0.86 -2.08 -16.49
C LEU A 294 -0.56 -2.61 -16.70
N GLY A 295 -0.76 -3.68 -17.47
CA GLY A 295 -2.10 -4.24 -17.70
C GLY A 295 -3.02 -3.37 -18.57
N LYS A 296 -4.34 -3.50 -18.37
CA LYS A 296 -5.39 -2.72 -19.06
C LYS A 296 -6.24 -1.94 -18.07
N VAL A 297 -6.43 -0.65 -18.32
CA VAL A 297 -7.37 0.21 -17.60
C VAL A 297 -8.61 0.41 -18.48
N THR A 298 -9.78 0.09 -17.93
CA THR A 298 -11.09 0.38 -18.52
C THR A 298 -11.79 1.40 -17.65
N ALA A 299 -12.25 2.51 -18.22
CA ALA A 299 -12.97 3.54 -17.49
C ALA A 299 -14.28 3.88 -18.19
N ARG A 300 -15.34 4.01 -17.39
CA ARG A 300 -16.67 4.46 -17.81
C ARG A 300 -17.04 5.60 -16.89
N LEU A 301 -16.85 6.82 -17.38
CA LEU A 301 -16.89 8.04 -16.61
C LEU A 301 -18.13 8.87 -16.98
N ALA A 302 -18.84 9.33 -15.97
CA ALA A 302 -19.86 10.36 -16.14
C ALA A 302 -19.22 11.71 -16.47
N SER A 303 -18.09 12.02 -15.83
CA SER A 303 -17.29 13.22 -16.11
C SER A 303 -15.79 12.94 -16.04
N LEU A 304 -15.06 13.64 -16.91
CA LEU A 304 -13.60 13.69 -16.93
C LEU A 304 -13.16 15.11 -17.27
N THR A 305 -12.46 15.76 -16.35
CA THR A 305 -11.92 17.10 -16.49
C THR A 305 -10.41 17.05 -16.37
N ILE A 306 -9.71 17.45 -17.42
CA ILE A 306 -8.26 17.59 -17.46
C ILE A 306 -7.91 19.07 -17.34
N PRO A 307 -7.37 19.55 -16.21
CA PRO A 307 -7.04 20.96 -16.02
C PRO A 307 -5.77 21.36 -16.79
N GLU A 308 -5.62 22.64 -17.06
CA GLU A 308 -4.48 23.20 -17.82
C GLU A 308 -3.13 22.91 -17.16
N SER A 309 -3.05 22.95 -15.83
CA SER A 309 -1.85 22.62 -15.07
C SER A 309 -1.37 21.17 -15.27
N SER A 310 -2.28 20.26 -15.62
CA SER A 310 -1.94 18.86 -15.93
C SER A 310 -1.52 18.64 -17.37
N ALA A 311 -1.80 19.59 -18.28
CA ALA A 311 -1.34 19.53 -19.66
C ALA A 311 0.16 19.87 -19.78
N ALA A 312 0.67 20.81 -18.97
CA ALA A 312 2.09 21.16 -18.94
C ALA A 312 2.98 19.98 -18.48
N GLY A 313 2.57 19.24 -17.44
CA GLY A 313 3.30 18.05 -16.98
C GLY A 313 3.25 16.86 -17.95
N MET A 314 2.36 16.88 -18.96
CA MET A 314 2.34 15.85 -20.01
C MET A 314 3.55 16.02 -20.96
N SER A 315 4.01 17.26 -21.16
CA SER A 315 5.20 17.56 -21.95
C SER A 315 6.48 17.01 -21.30
N ASP A 316 6.63 17.16 -19.99
CA ASP A 316 7.77 16.62 -19.24
C ASP A 316 7.82 15.07 -19.28
N LEU A 317 6.66 14.41 -19.19
CA LEU A 317 6.55 12.96 -19.33
C LEU A 317 6.90 12.47 -20.75
N MET A 318 6.76 13.29 -21.78
CA MET A 318 7.12 12.93 -23.17
C MET A 318 8.62 13.10 -23.45
N GLU A 319 9.34 13.91 -22.67
CA GLU A 319 10.79 14.10 -22.79
C GLU A 319 11.58 12.97 -22.11
N GLU A 320 11.00 12.27 -21.14
CA GLU A 320 11.63 11.10 -20.53
C GLU A 320 11.63 9.89 -21.48
N LYS A 321 12.82 9.47 -21.92
CA LYS A 321 13.07 8.32 -22.81
C LYS A 321 12.49 6.96 -22.35
N SER A 322 11.92 6.88 -21.14
CA SER A 322 11.34 5.66 -20.55
C SER A 322 9.79 5.64 -20.51
N ALA A 323 9.13 6.75 -20.86
CA ALA A 323 7.69 6.96 -20.56
C ALA A 323 6.71 6.05 -21.31
N ILE A 324 7.01 5.60 -22.54
CA ILE A 324 6.14 4.63 -23.26
C ILE A 324 6.06 3.29 -22.52
N THR A 325 7.08 2.92 -21.75
CA THR A 325 7.05 1.68 -20.94
C THR A 325 6.03 1.74 -19.80
N GLN A 326 5.41 2.91 -19.59
CA GLN A 326 4.57 3.22 -18.43
C GLN A 326 3.14 3.67 -18.77
N ILE A 327 2.63 3.45 -19.99
CA ILE A 327 1.21 3.68 -20.29
C ILE A 327 0.49 2.33 -20.44
N PRO A 328 -0.57 2.03 -19.65
CA PRO A 328 -1.33 0.79 -19.81
C PRO A 328 -2.14 0.79 -21.11
N ALA A 329 -2.70 -0.38 -21.47
CA ALA A 329 -3.75 -0.37 -22.48
C ALA A 329 -4.96 0.40 -21.90
N LEU A 330 -5.60 1.24 -22.70
CA LEU A 330 -6.69 2.12 -22.27
C LEU A 330 -7.97 1.81 -23.04
N ASP A 331 -9.09 1.86 -22.33
CA ASP A 331 -10.43 1.79 -22.87
C ASP A 331 -11.31 2.73 -22.04
N ILE A 332 -11.38 3.99 -22.46
CA ILE A 332 -11.98 5.09 -21.70
C ILE A 332 -13.16 5.64 -22.48
N ILE A 333 -14.30 5.76 -21.81
CA ILE A 333 -15.44 6.53 -22.27
C ILE A 333 -15.77 7.55 -21.18
N ALA A 334 -15.89 8.83 -21.56
CA ALA A 334 -16.37 9.88 -20.67
C ALA A 334 -17.54 10.61 -21.34
N GLU A 335 -18.69 10.65 -20.66
CA GLU A 335 -19.90 11.32 -21.18
C GLU A 335 -19.73 12.84 -21.22
N GLN A 336 -19.04 13.41 -20.22
CA GLN A 336 -18.71 14.82 -20.15
C GLN A 336 -17.19 14.99 -20.03
N PHE A 337 -16.56 15.40 -21.13
CA PHE A 337 -15.14 15.64 -21.23
C PHE A 337 -14.85 17.14 -21.29
N GLU A 338 -14.00 17.59 -20.38
CA GLU A 338 -13.49 18.95 -20.33
C GLU A 338 -11.96 18.94 -20.36
N LEU A 339 -11.37 19.81 -21.19
CA LEU A 339 -9.92 19.95 -21.32
C LEU A 339 -9.53 21.43 -21.21
N SER A 340 -8.70 21.78 -20.22
CA SER A 340 -8.25 23.15 -19.96
C SER A 340 -9.42 24.15 -19.91
N GLY A 341 -10.49 23.79 -19.20
CA GLY A 341 -11.71 24.61 -19.08
C GLY A 341 -12.69 24.52 -20.25
N ARG A 342 -12.36 23.75 -21.30
CA ARG A 342 -13.14 23.68 -22.55
C ARG A 342 -14.02 22.44 -22.54
N LYS A 343 -15.34 22.63 -22.61
CA LYS A 343 -16.32 21.54 -22.65
C LYS A 343 -16.38 20.94 -24.05
N LEU A 344 -15.65 19.84 -24.24
CA LEU A 344 -15.42 19.20 -25.53
C LEU A 344 -16.47 18.13 -25.89
N GLY A 345 -17.31 17.72 -24.94
CA GLY A 345 -18.43 16.80 -25.16
C GLY A 345 -18.11 15.39 -24.71
N ARG A 346 -18.41 14.37 -25.53
CA ARG A 346 -18.15 12.96 -25.21
C ARG A 346 -16.79 12.54 -25.71
N LEU A 347 -16.01 11.83 -24.87
CA LEU A 347 -14.73 11.23 -25.22
C LEU A 347 -14.83 9.71 -25.32
N GLU A 348 -14.25 9.14 -26.36
CA GLU A 348 -13.97 7.71 -26.47
C GLU A 348 -12.51 7.49 -26.88
N LEU A 349 -11.77 6.74 -26.06
CA LEU A 349 -10.37 6.41 -26.29
C LEU A 349 -10.14 4.90 -26.13
N SER A 350 -9.63 4.26 -27.17
CA SER A 350 -9.17 2.88 -27.15
C SER A 350 -7.72 2.83 -27.64
N ALA A 351 -6.83 2.37 -26.77
CA ALA A 351 -5.42 2.25 -27.08
C ALA A 351 -4.81 0.98 -26.46
N ASN A 352 -3.82 0.41 -27.14
CA ASN A 352 -3.19 -0.84 -26.74
C ASN A 352 -1.67 -0.77 -26.87
N ASN A 353 -1.00 -1.50 -25.98
CA ASN A 353 0.43 -1.73 -26.08
C ASN A 353 0.71 -2.86 -27.06
N VAL A 354 1.50 -2.59 -28.08
CA VAL A 354 2.06 -3.57 -29.01
C VAL A 354 3.55 -3.67 -28.73
N ARG A 355 4.00 -4.86 -28.32
CA ARG A 355 5.40 -5.12 -27.97
C ARG A 355 5.96 -6.20 -28.87
N THR A 356 7.07 -5.90 -29.54
CA THR A 356 7.95 -6.87 -30.21
C THR A 356 9.34 -6.81 -29.56
N GLU A 357 10.27 -7.69 -29.95
CA GLU A 357 11.64 -7.68 -29.42
C GLU A 357 12.38 -6.36 -29.69
N VAL A 358 12.03 -5.64 -30.76
CA VAL A 358 12.73 -4.45 -31.25
C VAL A 358 11.89 -3.17 -31.13
N LEU A 359 10.56 -3.28 -31.01
CA LEU A 359 9.65 -2.13 -31.02
C LEU A 359 8.67 -2.17 -29.85
N ARG A 360 8.52 -1.04 -29.18
CA ARG A 360 7.45 -0.79 -28.20
C ARG A 360 6.59 0.32 -28.75
N GLU A 361 5.36 -0.03 -29.09
CA GLU A 361 4.40 0.88 -29.71
C GLU A 361 3.14 0.94 -28.84
N TRP A 362 2.72 2.14 -28.50
CA TRP A 362 1.41 2.44 -27.96
C TRP A 362 0.51 2.90 -29.11
N ARG A 363 -0.46 2.08 -29.47
CA ARG A 363 -1.33 2.31 -30.64
C ARG A 363 -2.69 2.81 -30.19
N ILE A 364 -3.10 3.94 -30.74
CA ILE A 364 -4.45 4.50 -30.59
C ILE A 364 -5.31 3.92 -31.71
N GLY A 365 -6.13 2.93 -31.38
CA GLY A 365 -7.10 2.34 -32.31
C GLY A 365 -8.32 3.21 -32.52
N LYS A 366 -8.69 4.03 -31.52
CA LYS A 366 -9.77 5.01 -31.60
C LYS A 366 -9.53 6.15 -30.63
N LEU A 367 -9.59 7.38 -31.12
CA LEU A 367 -9.82 8.58 -30.34
C LEU A 367 -11.02 9.30 -30.97
N SER A 368 -12.07 9.54 -30.22
CA SER A 368 -13.22 10.31 -30.68
C SER A 368 -13.62 11.33 -29.63
N ILE A 369 -13.79 12.57 -30.07
CA ILE A 369 -14.31 13.66 -29.24
C ILE A 369 -15.47 14.27 -30.02
N ALA A 370 -16.68 14.20 -29.48
CA ALA A 370 -17.88 14.65 -30.18
C ALA A 370 -18.74 15.57 -29.31
N ASN A 371 -19.23 16.65 -29.91
CA ASN A 371 -20.20 17.57 -29.33
C ASN A 371 -21.17 18.06 -30.43
N PRO A 372 -22.22 18.84 -30.09
CA PRO A 372 -23.18 19.32 -31.08
C PRO A 372 -22.61 20.22 -32.19
N ASP A 373 -21.41 20.78 -32.00
CA ASP A 373 -20.81 21.75 -32.92
C ASP A 373 -19.72 21.12 -33.82
N GLY A 374 -19.28 19.89 -33.51
CA GLY A 374 -18.34 19.13 -34.34
C GLY A 374 -17.89 17.81 -33.71
N ALA A 375 -17.20 17.00 -34.51
CA ALA A 375 -16.64 15.71 -34.08
C ALA A 375 -15.21 15.54 -34.62
N LEU A 376 -14.29 15.19 -33.72
CA LEU A 376 -12.94 14.75 -34.05
C LEU A 376 -12.92 13.23 -33.98
N GLN A 377 -12.38 12.57 -34.99
CA GLN A 377 -11.99 11.17 -34.93
C GLN A 377 -10.52 11.04 -35.32
N ALA A 378 -9.76 10.25 -34.57
CA ALA A 378 -8.35 10.05 -34.83
C ALA A 378 -7.91 8.62 -34.51
N THR A 379 -6.85 8.21 -35.21
CA THR A 379 -6.06 7.02 -34.93
C THR A 379 -4.60 7.40 -34.91
N GLY A 380 -3.77 6.63 -34.23
CA GLY A 380 -2.37 7.00 -34.13
C GLY A 380 -1.50 5.95 -33.50
N LYS A 381 -0.22 6.28 -33.42
CA LYS A 381 0.77 5.44 -32.77
C LYS A 381 1.85 6.32 -32.17
N TRP A 382 2.36 5.87 -31.04
CA TRP A 382 3.54 6.42 -30.42
C TRP A 382 4.50 5.27 -30.15
N ALA A 383 5.70 5.32 -30.71
CA ALA A 383 6.71 4.31 -30.55
C ALA A 383 8.04 4.94 -30.15
N ILE A 384 8.88 4.18 -29.43
CA ILE A 384 10.29 4.50 -29.28
C ILE A 384 11.09 3.54 -30.15
N ARG A 385 11.97 4.12 -30.98
CA ARG A 385 12.97 3.39 -31.76
C ARG A 385 14.31 4.07 -31.58
N ASP A 386 15.35 3.31 -31.22
CA ASP A 386 16.72 3.82 -31.00
C ASP A 386 16.83 5.00 -30.01
N GLY A 387 15.89 5.08 -29.06
CA GLY A 387 15.81 6.17 -28.07
C GLY A 387 15.13 7.45 -28.57
N GLU A 388 14.61 7.46 -29.80
CA GLU A 388 13.81 8.56 -30.37
C GLU A 388 12.31 8.27 -30.28
N ASN A 389 11.55 9.33 -29.97
CA ASN A 389 10.08 9.29 -29.95
C ASN A 389 9.53 9.48 -31.37
N LEU A 390 8.87 8.45 -31.89
CA LEU A 390 8.16 8.47 -33.16
C LEU A 390 6.65 8.52 -32.90
N SER A 391 6.01 9.64 -33.19
CA SER A 391 4.56 9.80 -33.07
C SER A 391 3.92 10.07 -34.43
N GLY A 392 2.75 9.49 -34.65
CA GLY A 392 1.92 9.75 -35.84
C GLY A 392 0.45 9.74 -35.45
N LEU A 393 -0.29 10.72 -35.95
CA LEU A 393 -1.73 10.88 -35.70
C LEU A 393 -2.42 11.19 -37.02
N ASP A 394 -3.32 10.31 -37.41
CA ASP A 394 -4.24 10.51 -38.53
C ASP A 394 -5.58 10.93 -37.95
N TYR A 395 -6.14 12.05 -38.40
CA TYR A 395 -7.38 12.59 -37.85
C TYR A 395 -8.31 13.17 -38.93
N THR A 396 -9.59 13.11 -38.63
CA THR A 396 -10.67 13.77 -39.37
C THR A 396 -11.41 14.68 -38.39
N LEU A 397 -11.73 15.89 -38.84
CA LEU A 397 -12.51 16.85 -38.08
C LEU A 397 -13.76 17.23 -38.88
N ASP A 398 -14.92 16.77 -38.41
CA ASP A 398 -16.22 17.17 -38.92
C ASP A 398 -16.69 18.41 -38.16
N ILE A 399 -16.98 19.49 -38.90
CA ILE A 399 -17.43 20.76 -38.33
C ILE A 399 -18.91 20.94 -38.66
N ALA A 400 -19.75 21.09 -37.65
CA ALA A 400 -21.16 21.39 -37.84
C ALA A 400 -21.43 22.91 -37.75
N ASP A 401 -20.73 23.60 -36.83
CA ASP A 401 -20.75 25.05 -36.68
C ASP A 401 -19.35 25.54 -36.30
N ALA A 402 -18.63 26.14 -37.27
CA ALA A 402 -17.27 26.58 -37.07
C ALA A 402 -17.16 27.71 -36.03
N GLY A 403 -18.18 28.58 -35.93
CA GLY A 403 -18.18 29.70 -34.99
C GLY A 403 -18.28 29.19 -33.55
N ARG A 404 -19.25 28.32 -33.26
CA ARG A 404 -19.42 27.72 -31.94
C ARG A 404 -18.27 26.79 -31.56
N LEU A 405 -17.71 26.07 -32.52
CA LEU A 405 -16.55 25.23 -32.29
C LEU A 405 -15.34 26.09 -31.86
N LEU A 406 -15.07 27.19 -32.56
CA LEU A 406 -14.00 28.12 -32.20
C LEU A 406 -14.22 28.74 -30.81
N GLU A 407 -15.45 29.13 -30.48
CA GLU A 407 -15.79 29.62 -29.14
C GLU A 407 -15.50 28.59 -28.04
N ARG A 408 -15.80 27.30 -28.27
CA ARG A 408 -15.43 26.20 -27.35
C ARG A 408 -13.93 26.03 -27.21
N PHE A 409 -13.18 26.26 -28.29
CA PHE A 409 -11.72 26.33 -28.26
C PHE A 409 -11.19 27.70 -27.78
N GLY A 410 -11.99 28.49 -27.07
CA GLY A 410 -11.56 29.73 -26.43
C GLY A 410 -11.33 30.90 -27.39
N PHE A 411 -11.66 30.75 -28.67
CA PHE A 411 -11.58 31.79 -29.68
C PHE A 411 -12.95 32.45 -29.83
N GLN A 412 -13.20 33.50 -29.05
CA GLN A 412 -14.48 34.22 -29.09
C GLN A 412 -14.58 35.14 -30.33
N ASN A 413 -15.76 35.16 -30.96
CA ASN A 413 -16.12 36.09 -32.04
C ASN A 413 -15.22 36.08 -33.29
N VAL A 414 -14.47 34.99 -33.55
CA VAL A 414 -13.51 34.96 -34.67
C VAL A 414 -14.21 34.73 -36.02
N LEU A 415 -15.35 34.02 -36.04
CA LEU A 415 -16.13 33.73 -37.25
C LEU A 415 -17.63 33.65 -36.92
N ARG A 416 -18.50 34.29 -37.71
CA ARG A 416 -19.97 34.14 -37.64
C ARG A 416 -20.46 33.31 -38.82
N GLY A 417 -21.03 32.13 -38.57
CA GLY A 417 -21.76 31.34 -39.58
C GLY A 417 -20.91 30.51 -40.56
N GLY A 418 -19.67 30.16 -40.21
CA GLY A 418 -18.87 29.22 -41.00
C GLY A 418 -19.41 27.79 -40.89
N ARG A 419 -19.61 27.14 -42.04
CA ARG A 419 -19.98 25.72 -42.16
C ARG A 419 -18.81 24.91 -42.67
#